data_AF-A0A367YNW0-F1
#
_entry.id   AF-A0A367YNW0-F1
#
_cell.length_a   1.000
_cell.length_b   1.000
_cell.length_c   1.000
_cell.angle_alpha   90.00
_cell.angle_beta   90.00
_cell.angle_gamma   90.00
#
_symmetry.space_group_name_H-M   'P 1'
#
loop_
_entity.id
_entity.type
_entity.pdbx_description
1 polymer ?
#
loop_
_entity_poly.entity_id
_entity_poly.type
_entity_poly.pdbx_seq_one_letter_code
_entity_poly.pdbx_strand_id
1 'polypeptide(L)'
;MNLGNTFHGEIYEFPGVYLDKFNNRGEVFLLTHSHQDHLQGLLNKSFFGRVYCSSLTKEIVALEDRYKPVLPYLVAKEYNEPFEIETRVCKLTVTLIPSYHCPGSVMFLLEGIDKAVLATGDIRAEAWWASTLIKNTYLFPYITGLKVLDQIYIDTTFSYRGEPYISIMPNSEGVYATIELLKLYPVDDEIQFMFIDAVSGSEEAWFQIVNYFDGELRANDLVTRRNELLKKHRDFYSPIKTSFKTGPIFNVGTPRSPVPVLIIIKHAINFNVIDYAGQCLPRRVSDIDPADLTCLATTSRGHKVFEHEGRQWILPKGQHELLPTGIMLMFSRHSSFEETRNFIDLFRPRLVYPCTESRATWLNGFTVARVFGDLCVGDTNHRFDLDKFERFGYPLPQILDRDVASINRWSFSQCLHEVDFVHMASERPFKGQLLLIPRGATKETKKMLSKEFKLQNLIAGRNEEKFKEVIEYHKTLRANPVFRKLDYHSSSYGSESSYEEVRTYSDEEEYEEGEMVSESQNVPCDTWNQTLTATGCAHLSPFLDNNRIQVVSAELSKDKRNWNQFKLKSTTPQI
;
A
#
# COMPACT_ATOMS: atom_id res chain seq x y z
N MET A 1 16.74 0.94 -5.88
CA MET A 1 15.96 0.73 -7.12
C MET A 1 14.54 0.31 -6.73
N ASN A 2 13.57 0.83 -7.48
CA ASN A 2 12.13 0.88 -7.20
C ASN A 2 11.48 -0.49 -7.02
N LEU A 3 10.69 -0.68 -5.95
CA LEU A 3 9.69 -1.75 -5.86
C LEU A 3 8.31 -1.22 -6.28
N GLY A 4 8.26 -0.52 -7.43
CA GLY A 4 7.01 -0.19 -8.13
C GLY A 4 6.72 -1.22 -9.22
N ASN A 5 5.71 -0.98 -10.06
CA ASN A 5 5.28 -1.85 -11.17
C ASN A 5 6.45 -2.63 -11.82
N THR A 6 6.48 -3.95 -11.61
CA THR A 6 7.53 -4.86 -12.08
C THR A 6 7.19 -5.52 -13.40
N PHE A 7 5.98 -5.31 -13.89
CA PHE A 7 5.58 -5.73 -15.22
C PHE A 7 6.48 -5.05 -16.25
N HIS A 8 6.98 -5.84 -17.20
CA HIS A 8 7.84 -5.35 -18.28
C HIS A 8 7.04 -4.57 -19.34
N GLY A 9 5.71 -4.60 -19.25
CA GLY A 9 4.79 -3.74 -19.98
C GLY A 9 4.16 -4.38 -21.21
N GLU A 10 4.64 -5.53 -21.70
CA GLU A 10 4.13 -6.12 -22.94
C GLU A 10 2.75 -6.76 -22.74
N ILE A 11 1.76 -6.34 -23.52
CA ILE A 11 0.46 -7.02 -23.57
C ILE A 11 0.55 -8.17 -24.56
N TYR A 12 0.62 -9.39 -24.05
CA TYR A 12 1.01 -10.58 -24.81
C TYR A 12 0.01 -10.98 -25.90
N GLU A 13 -1.27 -10.73 -25.66
CA GLU A 13 -2.34 -10.97 -26.63
C GLU A 13 -2.27 -9.99 -27.81
N PHE A 14 -1.57 -8.87 -27.65
CA PHE A 14 -1.47 -7.79 -28.64
C PHE A 14 -0.01 -7.35 -28.83
N PRO A 15 0.81 -8.13 -29.56
CA PRO A 15 2.22 -7.84 -29.70
C PRO A 15 2.48 -6.45 -30.31
N GLY A 16 3.45 -5.73 -29.73
CA GLY A 16 3.76 -4.34 -30.09
C GLY A 16 2.99 -3.29 -29.29
N VAL A 17 2.06 -3.70 -28.42
CA VAL A 17 1.37 -2.84 -27.45
C VAL A 17 2.04 -2.95 -26.08
N TYR A 18 2.42 -1.81 -25.52
CA TYR A 18 3.10 -1.74 -24.22
C TYR A 18 2.36 -0.83 -23.23
N LEU A 19 2.32 -1.23 -21.97
CA LEU A 19 1.69 -0.55 -20.86
C LEU A 19 2.75 0.02 -19.91
N ASP A 20 2.73 1.32 -19.65
CA ASP A 20 3.52 2.04 -18.63
C ASP A 20 5.06 1.91 -18.69
N LYS A 21 5.59 1.16 -19.67
CA LYS A 21 7.03 0.94 -19.89
C LYS A 21 7.44 1.39 -21.29
N PHE A 22 8.11 2.55 -21.34
CA PHE A 22 8.48 3.25 -22.57
C PHE A 22 9.95 3.02 -22.98
N ASN A 23 10.66 2.15 -22.27
CA ASN A 23 11.99 1.67 -22.64
C ASN A 23 11.97 0.53 -23.66
N ASN A 24 10.78 0.00 -24.00
CA ASN A 24 10.61 -1.08 -24.95
C ASN A 24 10.57 -0.60 -26.41
N ARG A 25 10.88 -1.49 -27.35
CA ARG A 25 10.78 -1.25 -28.80
C ARG A 25 9.37 -1.56 -29.31
N GLY A 26 8.38 -0.86 -28.77
CA GLY A 26 6.97 -0.97 -29.15
C GLY A 26 6.52 0.01 -30.23
N GLU A 27 5.34 -0.22 -30.78
CA GLU A 27 4.70 0.67 -31.76
C GLU A 27 3.62 1.56 -31.11
N VAL A 28 2.89 0.96 -30.17
CA VAL A 28 1.82 1.62 -29.42
C VAL A 28 2.11 1.48 -27.94
N PHE A 29 1.98 2.60 -27.23
CA PHE A 29 2.16 2.65 -25.79
C PHE A 29 0.88 3.17 -25.14
N LEU A 30 0.58 2.64 -23.97
CA LEU A 30 -0.56 2.98 -23.13
C LEU A 30 -0.01 3.48 -21.79
N LEU A 31 -0.46 4.64 -21.33
CA LEU A 31 -0.11 5.21 -20.03
C LEU A 31 -1.35 5.24 -19.15
N THR A 32 -1.33 4.45 -18.08
CA THR A 32 -2.46 4.30 -17.16
C THR A 32 -2.66 5.54 -16.31
N HIS A 33 -1.57 6.12 -15.79
CA HIS A 33 -1.59 7.29 -14.93
C HIS A 33 -0.21 7.94 -14.77
N SER A 34 -0.17 9.15 -14.21
CA SER A 34 1.05 9.96 -14.09
C SER A 34 1.83 9.74 -12.78
N HIS A 35 2.17 8.49 -12.44
CA HIS A 35 3.16 8.20 -11.37
C HIS A 35 4.52 7.86 -11.95
N GLN A 36 5.58 8.17 -11.20
CA GLN A 36 6.95 8.16 -11.72
C GLN A 36 7.41 6.77 -12.17
N ASP A 37 7.01 5.71 -11.48
CA ASP A 37 7.36 4.33 -11.79
C ASP A 37 6.59 3.76 -13.00
N HIS A 38 5.53 4.44 -13.43
CA HIS A 38 4.76 4.19 -14.65
C HIS A 38 5.16 5.11 -15.82
N LEU A 39 6.12 6.02 -15.63
CA LEU A 39 6.66 6.92 -16.67
C LEU A 39 8.08 6.51 -17.12
N GLN A 40 8.50 5.30 -16.78
CA GLN A 40 9.86 4.82 -17.00
C GLN A 40 10.18 4.73 -18.50
N GLY A 41 11.24 5.43 -18.91
CA GLY A 41 11.69 5.48 -20.30
C GLY A 41 11.01 6.56 -21.14
N LEU A 42 9.97 7.25 -20.64
CA LEU A 42 9.22 8.23 -21.44
C LEU A 42 10.12 9.40 -21.88
N LEU A 43 11.04 9.81 -21.02
CA LEU A 43 12.01 10.90 -21.27
C LEU A 43 13.27 10.44 -22.02
N ASN A 44 13.36 9.18 -22.44
CA ASN A 44 14.51 8.70 -23.18
C ASN A 44 14.60 9.41 -24.54
N LYS A 45 15.79 9.88 -24.91
CA LYS A 45 16.01 10.58 -26.20
C LYS A 45 15.63 9.73 -27.43
N SER A 46 15.68 8.41 -27.28
CA SER A 46 15.31 7.44 -28.31
C SER A 46 13.81 7.12 -28.35
N PHE A 47 12.99 7.70 -27.46
CA PHE A 47 11.56 7.45 -27.43
C PHE A 47 10.83 8.35 -28.44
N PHE A 48 10.07 7.73 -29.34
CA PHE A 48 9.27 8.41 -30.38
C PHE A 48 7.92 7.70 -30.62
N GLY A 49 7.49 6.85 -29.68
CA GLY A 49 6.24 6.08 -29.79
C GLY A 49 5.01 6.91 -29.44
N ARG A 50 3.85 6.54 -29.99
CA ARG A 50 2.55 7.14 -29.61
C ARG A 50 2.11 6.59 -28.27
N VAL A 51 1.74 7.48 -27.34
CA VAL A 51 1.32 7.14 -25.98
C VAL A 51 -0.15 7.52 -25.79
N TYR A 52 -1.05 6.55 -25.66
CA TYR A 52 -2.46 6.82 -25.36
C TYR A 52 -2.69 6.90 -23.86
N CYS A 53 -3.41 7.92 -23.41
CA CYS A 53 -3.71 8.16 -21.99
C CYS A 53 -5.02 8.94 -21.84
N SER A 54 -5.54 9.07 -20.63
CA SER A 54 -6.68 9.96 -20.39
C SER A 54 -6.31 11.42 -20.61
N SER A 55 -7.30 12.24 -20.98
CA SER A 55 -7.15 13.69 -21.10
C SER A 55 -6.56 14.32 -19.83
N LEU A 56 -7.08 13.92 -18.66
CA LEU A 56 -6.58 14.42 -17.37
C LEU A 56 -5.13 13.96 -17.08
N THR A 57 -4.74 12.73 -17.43
CA THR A 57 -3.35 12.29 -17.28
C THR A 57 -2.41 13.15 -18.13
N LYS A 58 -2.76 13.46 -19.39
CA LYS A 58 -1.97 14.35 -20.24
C LYS A 58 -1.83 15.76 -19.65
N GLU A 59 -2.91 16.32 -19.12
CA GLU A 59 -2.90 17.63 -18.47
C GLU A 59 -2.02 17.64 -17.20
N ILE A 60 -2.07 16.60 -16.38
CA ILE A 60 -1.23 16.45 -15.18
C ILE A 60 0.25 16.34 -15.56
N VAL A 61 0.59 15.51 -16.55
CA VAL A 61 1.97 15.39 -17.06
C VAL A 61 2.50 16.75 -17.55
N ALA A 62 1.64 17.55 -18.18
CA ALA A 62 2.00 18.88 -18.69
C ALA A 62 2.29 19.93 -17.60
N LEU A 63 1.94 19.68 -16.33
CA LEU A 63 2.27 20.58 -15.22
C LEU A 63 3.77 20.61 -14.90
N GLU A 64 4.50 19.56 -15.26
CA GLU A 64 5.93 19.41 -15.04
C GLU A 64 6.74 19.73 -16.30
N ASP A 65 7.59 20.75 -16.23
CA ASP A 65 8.35 21.27 -17.38
C ASP A 65 9.20 20.21 -18.09
N ARG A 66 9.73 19.23 -17.34
CA ARG A 66 10.57 18.15 -17.88
C ARG A 66 9.86 17.29 -18.93
N TYR A 67 8.53 17.20 -18.90
CA TYR A 67 7.76 16.39 -19.85
C TYR A 67 7.29 17.18 -21.08
N LYS A 68 7.52 18.50 -21.14
CA LYS A 68 7.17 19.32 -22.32
C LYS A 68 7.65 18.75 -23.67
N PRO A 69 8.87 18.20 -23.79
CA PRO A 69 9.35 17.64 -25.06
C PRO A 69 8.58 16.41 -25.53
N VAL A 70 7.93 15.67 -24.62
CA VAL A 70 7.23 14.41 -24.93
C VAL A 70 5.72 14.57 -25.04
N LEU A 71 5.16 15.71 -24.62
CA LEU A 71 3.72 16.00 -24.75
C LEU A 71 3.14 15.80 -26.16
N PRO A 72 3.87 16.07 -27.27
CA PRO A 72 3.37 15.79 -28.62
C PRO A 72 3.13 14.30 -28.89
N TYR A 73 3.81 13.40 -28.16
CA TYR A 73 3.63 11.95 -28.30
C TYR A 73 2.42 11.43 -27.51
N LEU A 74 1.93 12.19 -26.52
CA LEU A 74 0.76 11.81 -25.72
C LEU A 74 -0.53 12.13 -26.50
N VAL A 75 -1.30 11.09 -26.78
CA VAL A 75 -2.61 11.15 -27.42
C VAL A 75 -3.67 10.98 -26.32
N ALA A 76 -4.38 12.07 -26.03
CA ALA A 76 -5.46 12.07 -25.04
C ALA A 76 -6.71 11.36 -25.59
N LYS A 77 -7.37 10.59 -24.73
CA LYS A 77 -8.62 9.88 -24.99
C LYS A 77 -9.58 10.06 -23.82
N GLU A 78 -10.87 10.10 -24.13
CA GLU A 78 -11.91 10.19 -23.11
C GLU A 78 -12.27 8.82 -22.55
N TYR A 79 -12.82 8.82 -21.34
CA TYR A 79 -13.32 7.61 -20.72
C TYR A 79 -14.52 7.07 -21.49
N ASN A 80 -14.60 5.74 -21.64
CA ASN A 80 -15.73 5.06 -22.25
C ASN A 80 -16.00 5.48 -23.72
N GLU A 81 -14.97 5.99 -24.40
CA GLU A 81 -14.98 6.27 -25.84
C GLU A 81 -13.99 5.33 -26.55
N PRO A 82 -14.48 4.22 -27.14
CA PRO A 82 -13.63 3.27 -27.85
C PRO A 82 -12.93 3.91 -29.04
N PHE A 83 -11.69 3.51 -29.28
CA PHE A 83 -10.94 3.92 -30.46
C PHE A 83 -10.11 2.75 -31.01
N GLU A 84 -9.90 2.75 -32.32
CA GLU A 84 -9.08 1.74 -32.97
C GLU A 84 -7.60 2.12 -32.92
N ILE A 85 -6.77 1.12 -32.68
CA ILE A 85 -5.32 1.17 -32.88
C ILE A 85 -4.91 0.01 -33.78
N GLU A 86 -3.83 0.23 -34.51
CA GLU A 86 -3.24 -0.75 -35.41
C GLU A 86 -1.73 -0.80 -35.15
N THR A 87 -1.23 -2.00 -34.87
CA THR A 87 0.19 -2.34 -34.93
C THR A 87 0.47 -3.06 -36.25
N ARG A 88 1.73 -3.32 -36.57
CA ARG A 88 2.10 -4.12 -37.75
C ARG A 88 1.48 -5.52 -37.78
N VAL A 89 1.06 -6.05 -36.64
CA VAL A 89 0.63 -7.45 -36.49
C VAL A 89 -0.82 -7.60 -36.05
N CYS A 90 -1.43 -6.59 -35.43
CA CYS A 90 -2.81 -6.68 -34.96
C CYS A 90 -3.54 -5.35 -35.02
N LYS A 91 -4.86 -5.43 -35.22
CA LYS A 91 -5.79 -4.32 -35.07
C LYS A 91 -6.66 -4.61 -33.84
N LEU A 92 -6.85 -3.61 -32.99
CA LEU A 92 -7.65 -3.74 -31.79
C LEU A 92 -8.39 -2.44 -31.45
N THR A 93 -9.48 -2.59 -30.72
CA THR A 93 -10.24 -1.51 -30.12
C THR A 93 -9.80 -1.36 -28.67
N VAL A 94 -9.53 -0.12 -28.26
CA VAL A 94 -9.12 0.22 -26.89
C VAL A 94 -10.18 1.13 -26.28
N THR A 95 -10.56 0.83 -25.03
CA THR A 95 -11.49 1.65 -24.24
C THR A 95 -10.87 1.95 -22.89
N LEU A 96 -10.83 3.24 -22.51
CA LEU A 96 -10.35 3.68 -21.20
C LEU A 96 -11.49 3.59 -20.18
N ILE A 97 -11.24 2.90 -19.08
CA ILE A 97 -12.17 2.79 -17.94
C ILE A 97 -11.49 3.42 -16.72
N PRO A 98 -12.15 4.22 -15.87
CA PRO A 98 -11.55 4.73 -14.64
C PRO A 98 -11.00 3.62 -13.72
N SER A 99 -9.88 3.82 -13.01
CA SER A 99 -9.28 2.81 -12.10
C SER A 99 -9.30 3.14 -10.59
N TYR A 100 -9.94 4.25 -10.19
CA TYR A 100 -10.02 4.73 -8.79
C TYR A 100 -8.68 4.72 -8.02
N HIS A 101 -7.56 5.02 -8.69
CA HIS A 101 -6.24 5.06 -8.05
C HIS A 101 -5.76 6.49 -7.80
N CYS A 102 -5.81 7.33 -8.83
CA CYS A 102 -5.51 8.75 -8.75
C CYS A 102 -6.30 9.53 -9.81
N PRO A 103 -6.32 10.88 -9.76
CA PRO A 103 -6.92 11.65 -10.85
C PRO A 103 -6.32 11.28 -12.21
N GLY A 104 -7.19 10.99 -13.17
CA GLY A 104 -6.79 10.60 -14.53
C GLY A 104 -6.43 9.13 -14.70
N SER A 105 -6.43 8.33 -13.63
CA SER A 105 -6.01 6.92 -13.70
C SER A 105 -7.01 6.04 -14.44
N VAL A 106 -6.51 5.19 -15.33
CA VAL A 106 -7.32 4.35 -16.20
C VAL A 106 -6.89 2.88 -16.18
N MET A 107 -7.87 2.01 -16.30
CA MET A 107 -7.74 0.67 -16.87
C MET A 107 -7.94 0.75 -18.38
N PHE A 108 -7.30 -0.14 -19.13
CA PHE A 108 -7.51 -0.32 -20.56
C PHE A 108 -8.20 -1.65 -20.82
N LEU A 109 -9.39 -1.60 -21.43
CA LEU A 109 -10.00 -2.76 -22.08
C LEU A 109 -9.50 -2.80 -23.53
N LEU A 110 -8.88 -3.90 -23.93
CA LEU A 110 -8.36 -4.12 -25.28
C LEU A 110 -9.11 -5.29 -25.93
N GLU A 111 -9.75 -5.06 -27.07
CA GLU A 111 -10.55 -6.04 -27.80
C GLU A 111 -10.02 -6.19 -29.23
N GLY A 112 -9.54 -7.39 -29.56
CA GLY A 112 -9.15 -7.79 -30.92
C GLY A 112 -10.21 -8.66 -31.59
N ILE A 113 -9.80 -9.36 -32.64
CA ILE A 113 -10.68 -10.28 -33.40
C ILE A 113 -11.08 -11.49 -32.54
N ASP A 114 -10.14 -12.05 -31.80
CA ASP A 114 -10.27 -13.31 -31.05
C ASP A 114 -9.84 -13.20 -29.58
N LYS A 115 -9.31 -12.05 -29.18
CA LYS A 115 -8.76 -11.81 -27.84
C LYS A 115 -9.39 -10.60 -27.17
N ALA A 116 -9.60 -10.69 -25.86
CA ALA A 116 -9.98 -9.56 -25.04
C ALA A 116 -9.24 -9.58 -23.70
N VAL A 117 -8.60 -8.46 -23.34
CA VAL A 117 -7.89 -8.33 -22.07
C VAL A 117 -8.23 -7.04 -21.35
N LEU A 118 -8.13 -7.07 -20.02
CA LEU A 118 -8.27 -5.88 -19.18
C LEU A 118 -6.95 -5.63 -18.44
N ALA A 119 -6.34 -4.48 -18.67
CA ALA A 119 -5.14 -4.06 -17.97
C ALA A 119 -5.47 -2.93 -16.99
N THR A 120 -5.30 -3.16 -15.69
CA THR A 120 -5.84 -2.25 -14.68
C THR A 120 -5.00 -1.02 -14.43
N GLY A 121 -3.70 -1.05 -14.79
CA GLY A 121 -2.74 -0.17 -14.13
C GLY A 121 -2.79 -0.37 -12.62
N ASP A 122 -2.56 0.69 -11.87
CA ASP A 122 -2.82 0.69 -10.43
C ASP A 122 -4.31 0.94 -10.15
N ILE A 123 -4.84 0.23 -9.14
CA ILE A 123 -6.28 0.22 -8.86
C ILE A 123 -6.60 0.03 -7.38
N ARG A 124 -7.60 0.77 -6.87
CA ARG A 124 -8.26 0.56 -5.58
C ARG A 124 -9.70 0.06 -5.81
N ALA A 125 -9.91 -1.25 -5.79
CA ALA A 125 -11.21 -1.86 -6.08
C ALA A 125 -12.11 -1.99 -4.84
N GLU A 126 -12.42 -0.88 -4.17
CA GLU A 126 -13.37 -0.90 -3.06
C GLU A 126 -14.73 -1.41 -3.50
N ALA A 127 -15.42 -2.18 -2.64
CA ALA A 127 -16.66 -2.86 -3.00
C ALA A 127 -17.73 -1.92 -3.56
N TRP A 128 -17.91 -0.73 -2.96
CA TRP A 128 -18.87 0.26 -3.44
C TRP A 128 -18.53 0.73 -4.86
N TRP A 129 -17.24 0.92 -5.17
CA TRP A 129 -16.78 1.39 -6.47
C TRP A 129 -16.87 0.28 -7.50
N ALA A 130 -16.33 -0.90 -7.18
CA ALA A 130 -16.31 -2.06 -8.06
C ALA A 130 -17.73 -2.50 -8.45
N SER A 131 -18.70 -2.39 -7.53
CA SER A 131 -20.11 -2.70 -7.80
C SER A 131 -20.74 -1.81 -8.89
N THR A 132 -20.18 -0.62 -9.14
CA THR A 132 -20.68 0.28 -10.19
C THR A 132 -20.26 -0.15 -11.59
N LEU A 133 -19.21 -0.97 -11.71
CA LEU A 133 -18.62 -1.36 -13.00
C LEU A 133 -19.59 -2.17 -13.87
N ILE A 134 -20.55 -2.88 -13.26
CA ILE A 134 -21.62 -3.58 -13.99
C ILE A 134 -22.42 -2.62 -14.90
N LYS A 135 -22.52 -1.33 -14.54
CA LYS A 135 -23.25 -0.33 -15.34
C LYS A 135 -22.45 0.17 -16.53
N ASN A 136 -21.16 -0.15 -16.61
CA ASN A 136 -20.32 0.24 -17.73
C ASN A 136 -20.67 -0.61 -18.96
N THR A 137 -21.13 0.03 -20.04
CA THR A 137 -21.56 -0.64 -21.27
C THR A 137 -20.52 -1.62 -21.84
N TYR A 138 -19.23 -1.30 -21.73
CA TYR A 138 -18.15 -2.10 -22.32
C TYR A 138 -17.69 -3.24 -21.39
N LEU A 139 -17.78 -3.07 -20.08
CA LEU A 139 -17.49 -4.13 -19.12
C LEU A 139 -18.68 -5.06 -18.86
N PHE A 140 -19.91 -4.59 -19.07
CA PHE A 140 -21.14 -5.35 -18.81
C PHE A 140 -21.11 -6.76 -19.43
N PRO A 141 -20.73 -6.97 -20.71
CA PRO A 141 -20.68 -8.32 -21.28
C PRO A 141 -19.70 -9.24 -20.56
N TYR A 142 -18.58 -8.72 -20.06
CA TYR A 142 -17.58 -9.50 -19.34
C TYR A 142 -18.00 -9.80 -17.91
N ILE A 143 -18.60 -8.82 -17.21
CA ILE A 143 -19.06 -9.00 -15.82
C ILE A 143 -20.28 -9.92 -15.75
N THR A 144 -21.16 -9.89 -16.76
CA THR A 144 -22.34 -10.78 -16.82
C THR A 144 -22.05 -12.17 -17.38
N GLY A 145 -20.82 -12.42 -17.83
CA GLY A 145 -20.43 -13.69 -18.44
C GLY A 145 -20.92 -13.90 -19.88
N LEU A 146 -21.45 -12.87 -20.55
CA LEU A 146 -21.77 -12.91 -21.98
C LEU A 146 -20.50 -12.98 -22.86
N LYS A 147 -19.40 -12.43 -22.36
CA LYS A 147 -18.04 -12.55 -22.89
C LYS A 147 -17.12 -12.98 -21.74
N VAL A 148 -15.96 -13.52 -22.10
CA VAL A 148 -14.92 -13.92 -21.14
C VAL A 148 -13.63 -13.22 -21.54
N LEU A 149 -12.92 -12.62 -20.57
CA LEU A 149 -11.58 -12.06 -20.80
C LEU A 149 -10.57 -13.19 -20.90
N ASP A 150 -9.67 -13.13 -21.90
CA ASP A 150 -8.54 -14.06 -22.02
C ASP A 150 -7.54 -13.84 -20.89
N GLN A 151 -7.26 -12.58 -20.53
CA GLN A 151 -6.31 -12.24 -19.48
C GLN A 151 -6.71 -10.94 -18.77
N ILE A 152 -6.51 -10.89 -17.44
CA ILE A 152 -6.46 -9.64 -16.68
C ILE A 152 -5.02 -9.38 -16.22
N TYR A 153 -4.48 -8.22 -16.59
CA TYR A 153 -3.24 -7.68 -16.04
C TYR A 153 -3.59 -6.81 -14.83
N ILE A 154 -3.27 -7.27 -13.62
CA ILE A 154 -3.85 -6.76 -12.37
C ILE A 154 -2.80 -6.21 -11.41
N ASP A 155 -3.12 -5.05 -10.81
CA ASP A 155 -2.41 -4.52 -9.65
C ASP A 155 -2.48 -5.51 -8.48
N THR A 156 -1.31 -5.99 -8.08
CA THR A 156 -1.13 -6.93 -6.98
C THR A 156 -0.27 -6.34 -5.89
N THR A 157 -0.18 -4.99 -5.82
CA THR A 157 0.68 -4.26 -4.89
C THR A 157 0.59 -4.85 -3.49
N PHE A 158 -0.58 -5.02 -2.89
CA PHE A 158 -0.63 -5.55 -1.52
C PHE A 158 -0.28 -7.02 -1.37
N SER A 159 -0.24 -7.78 -2.46
CA SER A 159 0.16 -9.17 -2.44
C SER A 159 1.68 -9.36 -2.24
N TYR A 160 2.51 -8.32 -2.47
CA TYR A 160 3.95 -8.41 -2.17
C TYR A 160 4.24 -8.61 -0.67
N ARG A 161 3.24 -8.39 0.20
CA ARG A 161 3.42 -8.54 1.65
C ARG A 161 3.51 -9.98 2.10
N GLY A 162 3.01 -10.92 1.29
CA GLY A 162 2.89 -12.33 1.68
C GLY A 162 1.80 -12.55 2.74
N GLU A 163 1.63 -13.81 3.12
CA GLU A 163 0.58 -14.24 4.03
C GLU A 163 0.95 -14.02 5.52
N PRO A 164 -0.05 -13.76 6.39
CA PRO A 164 -1.46 -13.58 6.06
C PRO A 164 -1.71 -12.24 5.36
N TYR A 165 -2.46 -12.28 4.25
CA TYR A 165 -2.82 -11.07 3.52
C TYR A 165 -3.73 -10.17 4.34
N ILE A 166 -3.56 -8.87 4.26
CA ILE A 166 -4.33 -7.94 5.11
C ILE A 166 -5.54 -7.36 4.38
N SER A 167 -6.67 -7.26 5.08
CA SER A 167 -7.77 -6.38 4.67
C SER A 167 -7.40 -4.92 4.99
N ILE A 168 -7.90 -4.00 4.16
CA ILE A 168 -7.69 -2.56 4.34
C ILE A 168 -9.07 -1.93 4.59
N MET A 169 -9.11 -0.99 5.53
CA MET A 169 -10.31 -0.19 5.80
C MET A 169 -10.70 0.62 4.54
N PRO A 170 -11.99 0.74 4.20
CA PRO A 170 -12.44 1.64 3.16
C PRO A 170 -11.96 3.08 3.40
N ASN A 171 -11.54 3.78 2.34
CA ASN A 171 -11.01 5.14 2.43
C ASN A 171 -11.97 6.10 3.13
N SER A 172 -13.28 5.95 2.89
CA SER A 172 -14.32 6.77 3.53
C SER A 172 -14.34 6.65 5.06
N GLU A 173 -14.12 5.44 5.59
CA GLU A 173 -14.08 5.19 7.03
C GLU A 173 -12.79 5.76 7.65
N GLY A 174 -11.65 5.64 6.96
CA GLY A 174 -10.40 6.22 7.44
C GLY A 174 -10.39 7.75 7.43
N VAL A 175 -11.00 8.36 6.41
CA VAL A 175 -11.24 9.81 6.36
C VAL A 175 -12.17 10.24 7.50
N TYR A 176 -13.27 9.50 7.72
CA TYR A 176 -14.21 9.76 8.83
C TYR A 176 -13.50 9.70 10.20
N ALA A 177 -12.76 8.62 10.48
CA ALA A 177 -12.02 8.46 11.74
C ALA A 177 -11.03 9.61 11.97
N THR A 178 -10.33 10.03 10.91
CA THR A 178 -9.41 11.18 10.96
C THR A 178 -10.16 12.47 11.29
N ILE A 179 -11.32 12.73 10.67
CA ILE A 179 -12.13 13.91 10.96
C ILE A 179 -12.59 13.91 12.43
N GLU A 180 -13.06 12.79 12.97
CA GLU A 180 -13.48 12.70 14.37
C GLU A 180 -12.34 13.02 15.34
N LEU A 181 -11.12 12.54 15.07
CA LEU A 181 -9.95 12.91 15.87
C LEU A 181 -9.62 14.40 15.76
N LEU A 182 -9.66 14.96 14.55
CA LEU A 182 -9.32 16.35 14.31
C LEU A 182 -10.28 17.34 15.00
N LYS A 183 -11.55 16.95 15.24
CA LYS A 183 -12.52 17.76 16.00
C LYS A 183 -12.10 18.05 17.44
N LEU A 184 -11.22 17.23 18.01
CA LEU A 184 -10.78 17.38 19.40
C LEU A 184 -9.77 18.52 19.56
N TYR A 185 -9.10 18.91 18.47
CA TYR A 185 -8.08 19.94 18.49
C TYR A 185 -8.74 21.33 18.50
N PRO A 186 -8.19 22.28 19.28
CA PRO A 186 -8.59 23.68 19.21
C PRO A 186 -8.38 24.24 17.80
N VAL A 187 -9.29 25.14 17.40
CA VAL A 187 -9.16 25.91 16.17
C VAL A 187 -8.65 27.30 16.56
N ASP A 188 -7.34 27.51 16.38
CA ASP A 188 -6.66 28.78 16.63
C ASP A 188 -5.47 28.99 15.68
N ASP A 189 -4.69 30.05 15.90
CA ASP A 189 -3.57 30.48 15.08
C ASP A 189 -2.24 29.77 15.38
N GLU A 190 -2.15 29.01 16.48
CA GLU A 190 -0.93 28.32 16.91
C GLU A 190 -0.86 26.86 16.45
N ILE A 191 -2.01 26.26 16.14
CA ILE A 191 -2.13 24.87 15.70
C ILE A 191 -2.40 24.81 14.20
N GLN A 192 -1.57 24.08 13.46
CA GLN A 192 -1.83 23.75 12.05
C GLN A 192 -1.68 22.25 11.82
N PHE A 193 -2.27 21.79 10.71
CA PHE A 193 -2.24 20.40 10.29
C PHE A 193 -1.34 20.23 9.07
N MET A 194 -0.70 19.08 8.95
CA MET A 194 0.15 18.74 7.81
C MET A 194 -0.15 17.34 7.29
N PHE A 195 -0.63 17.24 6.05
CA PHE A 195 -0.57 16.01 5.29
C PHE A 195 0.86 15.78 4.80
N ILE A 196 1.53 14.73 5.29
CA ILE A 196 2.90 14.43 4.86
C ILE A 196 2.93 13.79 3.46
N ASP A 197 1.93 12.98 3.14
CA ASP A 197 1.80 12.32 1.85
C ASP A 197 1.27 13.33 0.83
N ALA A 198 2.07 13.65 -0.19
CA ALA A 198 1.78 14.64 -1.24
C ALA A 198 1.62 14.02 -2.66
N VAL A 199 1.77 12.70 -2.75
CA VAL A 199 1.66 11.94 -4.01
C VAL A 199 0.23 12.01 -4.54
N SER A 200 0.06 12.09 -5.86
CA SER A 200 -1.27 12.17 -6.47
C SER A 200 -2.12 10.93 -6.16
N GLY A 201 -3.43 11.12 -6.00
CA GLY A 201 -4.40 10.17 -5.49
C GLY A 201 -4.71 10.35 -4.00
N SER A 202 -3.99 11.23 -3.30
CA SER A 202 -4.31 11.60 -1.91
C SER A 202 -5.30 12.78 -1.81
N GLU A 203 -5.61 13.43 -2.94
CA GLU A 203 -6.46 14.63 -2.99
C GLU A 203 -7.87 14.38 -2.45
N GLU A 204 -8.42 13.16 -2.60
CA GLU A 204 -9.72 12.79 -2.03
C GLU A 204 -9.77 13.08 -0.53
N ALA A 205 -8.81 12.54 0.21
CA ALA A 205 -8.73 12.68 1.65
C ALA A 205 -8.51 14.14 2.04
N TRP A 206 -7.58 14.83 1.38
CA TRP A 206 -7.32 16.24 1.67
C TRP A 206 -8.59 17.07 1.47
N PHE A 207 -9.27 16.90 0.34
CA PHE A 207 -10.44 17.72 -0.01
C PHE A 207 -11.61 17.44 0.94
N GLN A 208 -11.88 16.18 1.28
CA GLN A 208 -12.95 15.84 2.22
C GLN A 208 -12.68 16.39 3.63
N ILE A 209 -11.47 16.20 4.15
CA ILE A 209 -11.09 16.69 5.49
C ILE A 209 -11.13 18.22 5.52
N VAL A 210 -10.48 18.88 4.56
CA VAL A 210 -10.40 20.36 4.53
C VAL A 210 -11.78 20.98 4.36
N ASN A 211 -12.63 20.42 3.47
CA ASN A 211 -13.99 20.92 3.28
C ASN A 211 -14.87 20.74 4.52
N TYR A 212 -14.65 19.68 5.31
CA TYR A 212 -15.40 19.47 6.55
C TYR A 212 -15.17 20.60 7.56
N PHE A 213 -13.91 21.02 7.71
CA PHE A 213 -13.51 22.04 8.66
C PHE A 213 -13.61 23.47 8.14
N ASP A 214 -14.09 23.68 6.91
CA ASP A 214 -14.02 25.00 6.23
C ASP A 214 -12.59 25.58 6.25
N GLY A 215 -11.61 24.69 6.06
CA GLY A 215 -10.18 24.98 6.24
C GLY A 215 -9.50 25.52 4.99
N GLU A 216 -8.28 26.03 5.18
CA GLU A 216 -7.39 26.45 4.09
C GLU A 216 -6.39 25.34 3.75
N LEU A 217 -6.34 24.88 2.49
CA LEU A 217 -5.28 23.96 2.02
C LEU A 217 -4.13 24.74 1.36
N ARG A 218 -2.93 24.65 1.94
CA ARG A 218 -1.69 25.23 1.43
C ARG A 218 -0.77 24.12 0.90
N ALA A 219 -0.11 24.36 -0.22
CA ALA A 219 0.84 23.40 -0.78
C ALA A 219 1.98 24.10 -1.54
N ASN A 220 2.92 23.31 -2.06
CA ASN A 220 3.90 23.80 -3.02
C ASN A 220 3.24 24.15 -4.37
N ASP A 221 3.99 24.80 -5.26
CA ASP A 221 3.47 25.30 -6.54
C ASP A 221 2.91 24.18 -7.43
N LEU A 222 3.61 23.05 -7.56
CA LEU A 222 3.17 21.94 -8.40
C LEU A 222 1.85 21.32 -7.91
N VAL A 223 1.73 21.06 -6.62
CA VAL A 223 0.50 20.52 -6.00
C VAL A 223 -0.62 21.56 -6.07
N THR A 224 -0.33 22.85 -5.91
CA THR A 224 -1.31 23.93 -6.05
C THR A 224 -1.87 23.96 -7.47
N ARG A 225 -1.01 23.96 -8.49
CA ARG A 225 -1.43 23.92 -9.90
C ARG A 225 -2.24 22.66 -10.23
N ARG A 226 -1.86 21.50 -9.68
CA ARG A 226 -2.63 20.25 -9.80
C ARG A 226 -4.01 20.39 -9.18
N ASN A 227 -4.12 20.91 -7.97
CA ASN A 227 -5.41 21.10 -7.30
C ASN A 227 -6.33 22.06 -8.08
N GLU A 228 -5.78 23.16 -8.65
CA GLU A 228 -6.55 24.08 -9.51
C GLU A 228 -7.01 23.41 -10.81
N LEU A 229 -6.19 22.53 -11.38
CA LEU A 229 -6.59 21.71 -12.52
C LEU A 229 -7.78 20.80 -12.16
N LEU A 230 -7.70 20.10 -11.02
CA LEU A 230 -8.76 19.19 -10.55
C LEU A 230 -10.09 19.89 -10.27
N LYS A 231 -10.09 21.17 -9.88
CA LYS A 231 -11.33 21.96 -9.72
C LYS A 231 -12.15 22.07 -11.01
N LYS A 232 -11.49 21.97 -12.17
CA LYS A 232 -12.13 21.99 -13.48
C LYS A 232 -12.72 20.63 -13.88
N HIS A 233 -12.18 19.55 -13.31
CA HIS A 233 -12.53 18.15 -13.58
C HIS A 233 -13.34 17.59 -12.41
N ARG A 234 -14.63 17.94 -12.33
CA ARG A 234 -15.51 17.69 -11.17
C ARG A 234 -15.92 16.23 -10.96
N ASP A 235 -15.54 15.33 -11.86
CA ASP A 235 -16.12 13.98 -11.95
C ASP A 235 -15.52 12.98 -10.96
N PHE A 236 -14.34 13.27 -10.38
CA PHE A 236 -13.64 12.32 -9.51
C PHE A 236 -13.74 12.65 -8.02
N TYR A 237 -13.57 13.92 -7.65
CA TYR A 237 -13.62 14.37 -6.26
C TYR A 237 -14.37 15.69 -6.18
N SER A 238 -15.12 15.90 -5.10
CA SER A 238 -15.64 17.24 -4.80
C SER A 238 -14.46 18.16 -4.52
N PRO A 239 -14.15 19.13 -5.39
CA PRO A 239 -13.03 20.03 -5.16
C PRO A 239 -13.22 20.84 -3.86
N ILE A 240 -12.13 21.42 -3.36
CA ILE A 240 -12.21 22.36 -2.23
C ILE A 240 -13.15 23.50 -2.60
N LYS A 241 -14.17 23.73 -1.78
CA LYS A 241 -15.31 24.63 -2.05
C LYS A 241 -14.97 26.14 -2.04
N THR A 242 -13.69 26.50 -1.92
CA THR A 242 -13.12 27.85 -1.68
C THR A 242 -14.11 29.03 -1.63
N SER A 243 -14.25 29.63 -0.43
CA SER A 243 -14.25 31.10 -0.22
C SER A 243 -14.32 31.50 1.27
N PHE A 244 -14.68 30.60 2.18
CA PHE A 244 -14.72 30.90 3.61
C PHE A 244 -13.40 30.50 4.30
N LYS A 245 -12.91 31.38 5.18
CA LYS A 245 -11.57 31.32 5.81
C LYS A 245 -11.68 31.35 7.33
N THR A 246 -12.55 30.52 7.88
CA THR A 246 -12.79 30.49 9.33
C THR A 246 -12.23 29.24 10.00
N GLY A 247 -11.94 28.20 9.23
CA GLY A 247 -11.36 26.95 9.69
C GLY A 247 -9.84 26.96 9.85
N PRO A 248 -9.27 25.81 10.27
CA PRO A 248 -7.84 25.63 10.46
C PRO A 248 -7.07 25.56 9.13
N ILE A 249 -5.75 25.73 9.22
CA ILE A 249 -4.84 25.63 8.09
C ILE A 249 -4.32 24.18 7.98
N PHE A 250 -4.45 23.62 6.78
CA PHE A 250 -3.88 22.34 6.38
C PHE A 250 -2.76 22.59 5.37
N ASN A 251 -1.59 22.00 5.61
CA ASN A 251 -0.45 22.06 4.72
C ASN A 251 -0.28 20.69 4.03
N VAL A 252 0.01 20.66 2.73
CA VAL A 252 0.51 19.47 2.03
C VAL A 252 2.03 19.58 1.94
N GLY A 253 2.71 18.74 2.71
CA GLY A 253 4.14 18.85 2.96
C GLY A 253 4.49 19.96 3.96
N THR A 254 5.79 20.24 4.09
CA THR A 254 6.31 21.15 5.12
C THR A 254 5.75 22.57 4.97
N PRO A 255 5.25 23.18 6.06
CA PRO A 255 4.83 24.58 6.07
C PRO A 255 5.96 25.53 5.65
N ARG A 256 5.61 26.66 5.02
CA ARG A 256 6.58 27.68 4.58
C ARG A 256 7.24 28.45 5.73
N SER A 257 6.59 28.49 6.88
CA SER A 257 7.05 29.17 8.09
C SER A 257 6.94 28.24 9.29
N PRO A 258 7.78 28.41 10.33
CA PRO A 258 7.62 27.69 11.59
C PRO A 258 6.21 27.87 12.16
N VAL A 259 5.64 26.79 12.69
CA VAL A 259 4.34 26.77 13.34
C VAL A 259 4.54 26.36 14.80
N PRO A 260 3.90 27.01 15.79
CA PRO A 260 4.06 26.67 17.20
C PRO A 260 3.72 25.20 17.50
N VAL A 261 2.60 24.71 16.97
CA VAL A 261 2.22 23.30 17.05
C VAL A 261 1.80 22.79 15.68
N LEU A 262 2.47 21.74 15.20
CA LEU A 262 2.16 21.09 13.94
C LEU A 262 1.65 19.67 14.20
N ILE A 263 0.43 19.39 13.77
CA ILE A 263 -0.17 18.06 13.83
C ILE A 263 0.05 17.36 12.50
N ILE A 264 0.75 16.24 12.52
CA ILE A 264 1.14 15.47 11.34
C ILE A 264 0.08 14.43 11.06
N ILE A 265 -0.48 14.45 9.85
CA ILE A 265 -1.41 13.45 9.33
C ILE A 265 -0.65 12.64 8.28
N LYS A 266 -0.57 11.32 8.51
CA LYS A 266 0.19 10.40 7.67
C LYS A 266 -0.67 9.23 7.21
N HIS A 267 -0.60 8.89 5.93
CA HIS A 267 -1.26 7.72 5.38
C HIS A 267 -0.71 6.45 6.02
N ALA A 268 -1.61 5.57 6.43
CA ALA A 268 -1.31 4.26 6.97
C ALA A 268 -2.15 3.21 6.24
N ILE A 269 -1.51 2.08 5.95
CA ILE A 269 -2.09 0.93 5.24
C ILE A 269 -1.62 -0.39 5.87
N ASN A 270 -0.88 -0.33 6.97
CA ASN A 270 -0.32 -1.49 7.68
C ASN A 270 -0.49 -1.30 9.18
N PHE A 271 -1.74 -1.17 9.61
CA PHE A 271 -2.12 -0.96 11.00
C PHE A 271 -3.15 -2.00 11.40
N ASN A 272 -3.11 -2.39 12.67
CA ASN A 272 -4.23 -3.05 13.30
C ASN A 272 -4.94 -2.09 14.26
N VAL A 273 -6.16 -2.45 14.66
CA VAL A 273 -7.01 -1.62 15.52
C VAL A 273 -6.39 -1.35 16.89
N ILE A 274 -5.57 -2.26 17.41
CA ILE A 274 -4.89 -2.11 18.72
C ILE A 274 -3.77 -1.07 18.61
N ASP A 275 -2.93 -1.18 17.58
CA ASP A 275 -1.89 -0.21 17.27
C ASP A 275 -2.52 1.16 17.01
N TYR A 276 -3.61 1.22 16.26
CA TYR A 276 -4.32 2.47 16.01
C TYR A 276 -4.81 3.10 17.31
N ALA A 277 -5.45 2.31 18.17
CA ALA A 277 -5.95 2.76 19.45
C ALA A 277 -4.83 3.31 20.35
N GLY A 278 -3.71 2.59 20.46
CA GLY A 278 -2.58 3.00 21.29
C GLY A 278 -1.81 4.22 20.78
N GLN A 279 -1.85 4.48 19.47
CA GLN A 279 -1.08 5.56 18.83
C GLN A 279 -1.89 6.83 18.56
N CYS A 280 -3.17 6.71 18.19
CA CYS A 280 -3.94 7.83 17.66
C CYS A 280 -5.04 8.31 18.61
N LEU A 281 -5.41 7.55 19.64
CA LEU A 281 -6.48 7.97 20.55
C LEU A 281 -5.98 8.91 21.65
N PRO A 282 -6.82 9.87 22.07
CA PRO A 282 -6.53 10.72 23.22
C PRO A 282 -6.31 9.92 24.50
N ARG A 283 -5.35 10.37 25.31
CA ARG A 283 -5.06 9.80 26.64
C ARG A 283 -5.40 10.79 27.73
N ARG A 284 -6.08 10.36 28.80
CA ARG A 284 -6.32 11.27 29.93
C ARG A 284 -5.02 11.46 30.69
N VAL A 285 -4.77 12.71 31.08
CA VAL A 285 -3.60 13.05 31.90
C VAL A 285 -3.63 12.32 33.25
N SER A 286 -4.83 12.02 33.78
CA SER A 286 -5.00 11.25 35.02
C SER A 286 -4.52 9.81 34.95
N ASP A 287 -4.45 9.25 33.75
CA ASP A 287 -4.17 7.83 33.52
C ASP A 287 -2.67 7.60 33.27
N ILE A 288 -1.86 8.67 33.31
CA ILE A 288 -0.43 8.65 33.05
C ILE A 288 0.30 9.07 34.33
N ASP A 289 1.36 8.34 34.68
CA ASP A 289 2.22 8.75 35.79
C ASP A 289 2.84 10.13 35.46
N PRO A 290 2.67 11.15 36.32
CA PRO A 290 3.29 12.45 36.12
C PRO A 290 4.80 12.41 35.90
N ALA A 291 5.50 11.39 36.41
CA ALA A 291 6.94 11.18 36.19
C ALA A 291 7.27 10.85 34.72
N ASP A 292 6.32 10.29 33.98
CA ASP A 292 6.47 9.92 32.57
C ASP A 292 6.08 11.04 31.59
N LEU A 293 5.69 12.22 32.10
CA LEU A 293 5.27 13.38 31.31
C LEU A 293 6.29 14.51 31.40
N THR A 294 6.99 14.79 30.29
CA THR A 294 7.92 15.92 30.22
C THR A 294 7.29 17.08 29.47
N CYS A 295 7.04 18.20 30.15
CA CYS A 295 6.53 19.41 29.50
C CYS A 295 7.64 20.07 28.65
N LEU A 296 7.48 20.05 27.32
CA LEU A 296 8.44 20.61 26.37
C LEU A 296 8.22 22.11 26.16
N ALA A 297 6.96 22.54 26.05
CA ALA A 297 6.61 23.92 25.75
C ALA A 297 5.21 24.27 26.27
N THR A 298 4.96 25.56 26.45
CA THR A 298 3.62 26.13 26.60
C THR A 298 3.45 27.22 25.57
N THR A 299 2.39 27.14 24.76
CA THR A 299 2.10 28.08 23.69
C THR A 299 1.53 29.39 24.25
N SER A 300 1.45 30.45 23.44
CA SER A 300 0.92 31.74 23.91
C SER A 300 -0.58 31.71 24.20
N ARG A 301 -1.35 30.83 23.55
CA ARG A 301 -2.75 30.54 23.88
C ARG A 301 -2.89 29.65 25.12
N GLY A 302 -1.80 29.09 25.64
CA GLY A 302 -1.73 28.31 26.87
C GLY A 302 -1.93 26.81 26.69
N HIS A 303 -1.80 26.29 25.47
CA HIS A 303 -1.69 24.85 25.22
C HIS A 303 -0.34 24.36 25.72
N LYS A 304 -0.29 23.14 26.26
CA LYS A 304 0.98 22.54 26.70
C LYS A 304 1.37 21.44 25.74
N VAL A 305 2.65 21.37 25.39
CA VAL A 305 3.21 20.28 24.59
C VAL A 305 4.03 19.40 25.53
N PHE A 306 3.71 18.12 25.57
CA PHE A 306 4.36 17.11 26.40
C PHE A 306 5.09 16.09 25.54
N GLU A 307 6.18 15.54 26.08
CA GLU A 307 6.77 14.29 25.63
C GLU A 307 6.32 13.16 26.57
N HIS A 308 5.86 12.06 25.98
CA HIS A 308 5.50 10.83 26.68
C HIS A 308 5.71 9.63 25.75
N GLU A 309 6.38 8.58 26.23
CA GLU A 309 6.76 7.38 25.45
C GLU A 309 7.52 7.70 24.14
N GLY A 310 8.41 8.70 24.18
CA GLY A 310 9.19 9.12 23.01
C GLY A 310 8.35 9.75 21.89
N ARG A 311 7.22 10.36 22.25
CA ARG A 311 6.31 11.04 21.33
C ARG A 311 5.82 12.35 21.92
N GLN A 312 5.48 13.27 21.03
CA GLN A 312 4.88 14.54 21.41
C GLN A 312 3.35 14.45 21.45
N TRP A 313 2.79 15.13 22.44
CA TRP A 313 1.37 15.23 22.70
C TRP A 313 1.02 16.69 23.01
N ILE A 314 -0.17 17.13 22.61
CA ILE A 314 -0.71 18.44 23.00
C ILE A 314 -1.79 18.25 24.05
N LEU A 315 -1.71 19.00 25.14
CA LEU A 315 -2.80 19.21 26.09
C LEU A 315 -3.44 20.56 25.79
N PRO A 316 -4.65 20.59 25.21
CA PRO A 316 -5.36 21.85 25.00
C PRO A 316 -5.62 22.58 26.32
N LYS A 317 -5.59 23.92 26.29
CA LYS A 317 -5.84 24.74 27.48
C LYS A 317 -7.20 24.39 28.10
N GLY A 318 -7.18 24.07 29.40
CA GLY A 318 -8.40 23.76 30.16
C GLY A 318 -9.00 22.38 29.86
N GLN A 319 -8.31 21.53 29.09
CA GLN A 319 -8.72 20.14 28.87
C GLN A 319 -7.89 19.17 29.74
N HIS A 320 -8.32 17.91 29.75
CA HIS A 320 -7.73 16.82 30.55
C HIS A 320 -7.22 15.66 29.70
N GLU A 321 -7.29 15.79 28.37
CA GLU A 321 -6.84 14.76 27.43
C GLU A 321 -5.65 15.26 26.60
N LEU A 322 -4.61 14.44 26.55
CA LEU A 322 -3.48 14.57 25.64
C LEU A 322 -3.88 14.06 24.26
N LEU A 323 -3.80 14.93 23.27
CA LEU A 323 -4.03 14.63 21.87
C LEU A 323 -2.68 14.34 21.17
N PRO A 324 -2.58 13.34 20.29
CA PRO A 324 -1.32 13.01 19.64
C PRO A 324 -0.89 14.11 18.65
N THR A 325 0.40 14.35 18.48
CA THR A 325 0.86 15.21 17.37
C THR A 325 1.00 14.45 16.05
N GLY A 326 0.85 13.12 16.06
CA GLY A 326 0.86 12.26 14.89
C GLY A 326 -0.44 11.46 14.76
N ILE A 327 -1.18 11.71 13.68
CA ILE A 327 -2.44 11.03 13.34
C ILE A 327 -2.21 10.13 12.14
N MET A 328 -2.59 8.86 12.26
CA MET A 328 -2.59 7.92 11.15
C MET A 328 -3.93 8.03 10.40
N LEU A 329 -3.86 8.43 9.13
CA LEU A 329 -4.99 8.42 8.21
C LEU A 329 -5.01 7.07 7.50
N MET A 330 -6.02 6.26 7.77
CA MET A 330 -6.20 5.00 7.05
C MET A 330 -6.67 5.27 5.63
N PHE A 331 -5.77 5.18 4.67
CA PHE A 331 -6.07 5.54 3.29
C PHE A 331 -5.14 4.79 2.33
N SER A 332 -5.72 4.14 1.34
CA SER A 332 -5.00 3.36 0.33
C SER A 332 -5.43 3.75 -1.07
N ARG A 333 -4.45 3.79 -1.98
CA ARG A 333 -4.65 3.94 -3.42
C ARG A 333 -4.58 2.62 -4.19
N HIS A 334 -4.30 1.51 -3.50
CA HIS A 334 -4.28 0.18 -4.11
C HIS A 334 -5.19 -0.79 -3.37
N SER A 335 -5.64 -1.80 -4.08
CA SER A 335 -6.53 -2.85 -3.59
C SER A 335 -5.83 -3.74 -2.57
N SER A 336 -6.47 -3.98 -1.43
CA SER A 336 -6.15 -5.09 -0.56
C SER A 336 -6.31 -6.42 -1.30
N PHE A 337 -5.79 -7.49 -0.71
CA PHE A 337 -5.91 -8.83 -1.27
C PHE A 337 -7.37 -9.23 -1.55
N GLU A 338 -8.26 -8.97 -0.60
CA GLU A 338 -9.69 -9.30 -0.73
C GLU A 338 -10.35 -8.48 -1.83
N GLU A 339 -10.02 -7.19 -1.95
CA GLU A 339 -10.53 -6.33 -3.03
C GLU A 339 -10.00 -6.77 -4.40
N THR A 340 -8.73 -7.17 -4.50
CA THR A 340 -8.17 -7.74 -5.74
C THR A 340 -8.89 -9.03 -6.13
N ARG A 341 -9.12 -9.95 -5.18
CA ARG A 341 -9.88 -11.18 -5.43
C ARG A 341 -11.31 -10.90 -5.88
N ASN A 342 -12.02 -10.05 -5.14
CA ASN A 342 -13.38 -9.64 -5.49
C ASN A 342 -13.45 -9.00 -6.88
N PHE A 343 -12.46 -8.16 -7.23
CA PHE A 343 -12.37 -7.55 -8.54
C PHE A 343 -12.18 -8.58 -9.66
N ILE A 344 -11.28 -9.56 -9.48
CA ILE A 344 -11.07 -10.64 -10.46
C ILE A 344 -12.34 -11.50 -10.59
N ASP A 345 -13.01 -11.82 -9.48
CA ASP A 345 -14.23 -12.63 -9.47
C ASP A 345 -15.40 -11.97 -10.21
N LEU A 346 -15.43 -10.63 -10.31
CA LEU A 346 -16.43 -9.94 -11.16
C LEU A 346 -16.36 -10.38 -12.63
N PHE A 347 -15.17 -10.71 -13.13
CA PHE A 347 -14.94 -11.02 -14.55
C PHE A 347 -14.73 -12.49 -14.83
N ARG A 348 -14.31 -13.26 -13.82
CA ARG A 348 -13.91 -14.68 -13.92
C ARG A 348 -13.09 -14.96 -15.20
N PRO A 349 -11.91 -14.32 -15.37
CA PRO A 349 -11.15 -14.39 -16.62
C PRO A 349 -10.56 -15.77 -16.85
N ARG A 350 -10.03 -16.06 -18.04
CA ARG A 350 -9.31 -17.32 -18.29
C ARG A 350 -7.98 -17.34 -17.55
N LEU A 351 -7.23 -16.23 -17.61
CA LEU A 351 -5.91 -16.12 -17.00
C LEU A 351 -5.77 -14.79 -16.23
N VAL A 352 -4.86 -14.79 -15.25
CA VAL A 352 -4.48 -13.60 -14.48
C VAL A 352 -2.98 -13.39 -14.59
N TYR A 353 -2.57 -12.13 -14.77
CA TYR A 353 -1.17 -11.72 -14.78
C TYR A 353 -0.93 -10.63 -13.72
N PRO A 354 -0.31 -10.96 -12.58
CA PRO A 354 0.12 -10.00 -11.57
C PRO A 354 1.16 -8.99 -12.11
N CYS A 355 0.90 -7.69 -11.97
CA CYS A 355 1.80 -6.63 -12.43
C CYS A 355 2.87 -6.21 -11.39
N THR A 356 2.80 -6.72 -10.18
CA THR A 356 3.82 -6.50 -9.14
C THR A 356 4.35 -7.84 -8.63
N GLU A 357 5.67 -7.98 -8.61
CA GLU A 357 6.33 -9.24 -8.27
C GLU A 357 7.49 -9.03 -7.30
N SER A 358 7.77 -10.05 -6.50
CA SER A 358 9.05 -10.16 -5.83
C SER A 358 9.45 -11.62 -5.72
N ARG A 359 10.75 -11.89 -5.78
CA ARG A 359 11.26 -13.25 -5.53
C ARG A 359 10.86 -13.76 -4.14
N ALA A 360 10.82 -12.87 -3.15
CA ALA A 360 10.45 -13.23 -1.78
C ALA A 360 9.00 -13.73 -1.69
N THR A 361 8.06 -13.05 -2.34
CA THR A 361 6.64 -13.47 -2.34
C THR A 361 6.40 -14.72 -3.15
N TRP A 362 7.07 -14.86 -4.28
CA TRP A 362 7.04 -16.08 -5.07
C TRP A 362 7.45 -17.30 -4.23
N LEU A 363 8.63 -17.23 -3.61
CA LEU A 363 9.14 -18.32 -2.76
C LEU A 363 8.28 -18.57 -1.51
N ASN A 364 7.45 -17.60 -1.11
CA ASN A 364 6.47 -17.72 -0.04
C ASN A 364 5.08 -18.16 -0.52
N GLY A 365 4.95 -18.70 -1.74
CA GLY A 365 3.73 -19.36 -2.20
C GLY A 365 2.75 -18.48 -2.96
N PHE A 366 3.17 -17.31 -3.45
CA PHE A 366 2.37 -16.47 -4.33
C PHE A 366 2.42 -16.97 -5.78
N THR A 367 1.76 -18.08 -6.05
CA THR A 367 1.47 -18.53 -7.43
C THR A 367 0.04 -18.11 -7.79
N VAL A 368 -0.21 -17.76 -9.06
CA VAL A 368 -1.54 -17.41 -9.53
C VAL A 368 -2.48 -18.60 -9.37
N ALA A 369 -2.02 -19.81 -9.68
CA ALA A 369 -2.82 -21.03 -9.51
C ALA A 369 -3.35 -21.19 -8.07
N ARG A 370 -2.51 -20.91 -7.06
CA ARG A 370 -2.90 -21.00 -5.65
C ARG A 370 -3.75 -19.81 -5.20
N VAL A 371 -3.41 -18.61 -5.65
CA VAL A 371 -3.92 -17.37 -5.05
C VAL A 371 -5.15 -16.81 -5.77
N PHE A 372 -5.32 -17.10 -7.07
CA PHE A 372 -6.42 -16.62 -7.90
C PHE A 372 -7.01 -17.69 -8.83
N GLY A 373 -6.44 -18.91 -8.88
CA GLY A 373 -6.84 -19.94 -9.84
C GLY A 373 -8.30 -20.35 -9.71
N ASP A 374 -8.86 -20.33 -8.49
CA ASP A 374 -10.27 -20.62 -8.20
C ASP A 374 -11.25 -19.58 -8.80
N LEU A 375 -10.74 -18.40 -9.14
CA LEU A 375 -11.50 -17.32 -9.76
C LEU A 375 -11.44 -17.36 -11.30
N CYS A 376 -10.59 -18.22 -11.88
CA CYS A 376 -10.39 -18.28 -13.32
C CYS A 376 -11.30 -19.33 -13.97
N VAL A 377 -11.62 -19.14 -15.26
CA VAL A 377 -12.36 -20.13 -16.07
C VAL A 377 -11.42 -20.85 -17.03
N GLY A 378 -11.25 -22.16 -16.83
CA GLY A 378 -10.48 -23.00 -17.74
C GLY A 378 -9.06 -23.29 -17.27
N ASP A 379 -8.07 -22.91 -18.07
CA ASP A 379 -6.67 -23.38 -17.95
C ASP A 379 -5.98 -22.86 -16.67
N THR A 380 -5.27 -23.75 -15.99
CA THR A 380 -4.43 -23.45 -14.82
C THR A 380 -3.01 -22.99 -15.22
N ASN A 381 -2.66 -23.05 -16.50
CA ASN A 381 -1.34 -22.65 -17.02
C ASN A 381 -1.24 -21.12 -17.12
N HIS A 382 -1.19 -20.46 -15.97
CA HIS A 382 -0.97 -19.02 -15.92
C HIS A 382 0.45 -18.69 -16.39
N ARG A 383 0.54 -17.84 -17.41
CA ARG A 383 1.83 -17.41 -17.97
C ARG A 383 2.77 -16.85 -16.91
N PHE A 384 2.25 -16.05 -15.99
CA PHE A 384 3.02 -15.53 -14.86
C PHE A 384 3.68 -16.66 -14.06
N ASP A 385 2.95 -17.74 -13.76
CA ASP A 385 3.51 -18.85 -13.00
C ASP A 385 4.62 -19.54 -13.79
N LEU A 386 4.41 -19.80 -15.08
CA LEU A 386 5.43 -20.40 -15.97
C LEU A 386 6.73 -19.57 -15.99
N ASP A 387 6.61 -18.25 -16.23
CA ASP A 387 7.76 -17.34 -16.28
C ASP A 387 8.52 -17.31 -14.94
N LYS A 388 7.80 -17.44 -13.81
CA LYS A 388 8.39 -17.40 -12.47
C LYS A 388 8.98 -18.74 -12.05
N PHE A 389 8.40 -19.86 -12.47
CA PHE A 389 9.00 -21.17 -12.28
C PHE A 389 10.36 -21.24 -12.99
N GLU A 390 10.44 -20.77 -14.24
CA GLU A 390 11.70 -20.73 -14.98
C GLU A 390 12.73 -19.84 -14.29
N ARG A 391 12.31 -18.65 -13.84
CA ARG A 391 13.24 -17.65 -13.29
C ARG A 391 13.66 -17.91 -11.84
N PHE A 392 12.76 -18.40 -11.00
CA PHE A 392 12.96 -18.49 -9.55
C PHE A 392 12.88 -19.92 -8.99
N GLY A 393 12.50 -20.90 -9.81
CA GLY A 393 12.24 -22.27 -9.38
C GLY A 393 10.90 -22.45 -8.68
N TYR A 394 10.66 -23.66 -8.18
CA TYR A 394 9.42 -24.03 -7.50
C TYR A 394 9.44 -23.61 -6.02
N PRO A 395 8.37 -22.98 -5.51
CA PRO A 395 8.17 -22.85 -4.07
C PRO A 395 8.09 -24.23 -3.40
N LEU A 396 8.39 -24.29 -2.10
CA LEU A 396 8.35 -25.54 -1.34
C LEU A 396 6.92 -26.14 -1.33
N PRO A 397 6.74 -27.45 -1.52
CA PRO A 397 5.41 -28.07 -1.49
C PRO A 397 4.62 -27.77 -0.22
N GLN A 398 5.29 -27.73 0.95
CA GLN A 398 4.65 -27.40 2.23
C GLN A 398 4.03 -25.99 2.26
N ILE A 399 4.52 -25.08 1.40
CA ILE A 399 3.99 -23.73 1.24
C ILE A 399 2.84 -23.72 0.22
N LEU A 400 2.89 -24.55 -0.82
CA LEU A 400 1.86 -24.63 -1.86
C LEU A 400 0.60 -25.35 -1.38
N ASP A 401 0.74 -26.35 -0.51
CA ASP A 401 -0.36 -27.20 -0.03
C ASP A 401 -1.20 -26.53 1.07
N ARG A 402 -0.77 -25.37 1.60
CA ARG A 402 -1.50 -24.65 2.65
C ARG A 402 -2.55 -23.72 2.05
N ASP A 403 -3.68 -23.56 2.75
CA ASP A 403 -4.70 -22.57 2.39
C ASP A 403 -4.14 -21.15 2.38
N VAL A 404 -4.68 -20.31 1.49
CA VAL A 404 -4.30 -18.89 1.42
C VAL A 404 -4.89 -18.16 2.62
N ALA A 405 -4.03 -17.67 3.52
CA ALA A 405 -4.47 -16.97 4.72
C ALA A 405 -4.68 -15.47 4.47
N SER A 406 -5.80 -14.93 4.96
CA SER A 406 -6.04 -13.48 5.08
C SER A 406 -6.46 -13.11 6.51
N ILE A 407 -6.30 -11.84 6.86
CA ILE A 407 -6.65 -11.30 8.17
C ILE A 407 -7.21 -9.87 8.06
N ASN A 408 -8.35 -9.65 8.70
CA ASN A 408 -8.91 -8.32 8.88
C ASN A 408 -8.34 -7.69 10.15
N ARG A 409 -7.32 -6.85 9.98
CA ARG A 409 -6.66 -6.10 11.06
C ARG A 409 -7.52 -5.01 11.71
N TRP A 410 -8.75 -4.83 11.25
CA TRP A 410 -9.74 -3.93 11.84
C TRP A 410 -10.80 -4.68 12.67
N SER A 411 -10.69 -6.00 12.77
CA SER A 411 -11.47 -6.83 13.68
C SER A 411 -10.66 -7.12 14.95
N PHE A 412 -11.14 -6.64 16.11
CA PHE A 412 -10.47 -6.88 17.40
C PHE A 412 -10.21 -8.37 17.67
N SER A 413 -11.19 -9.24 17.39
CA SER A 413 -11.04 -10.68 17.61
C SER A 413 -9.98 -11.30 16.70
N GLN A 414 -9.92 -10.87 15.43
CA GLN A 414 -8.90 -11.36 14.52
C GLN A 414 -7.52 -10.80 14.85
N CYS A 415 -7.40 -9.55 15.33
CA CYS A 415 -6.13 -8.99 15.78
C CYS A 415 -5.53 -9.73 16.97
N LEU A 416 -6.36 -10.19 17.92
CA LEU A 416 -5.87 -11.03 19.02
C LEU A 416 -5.29 -12.35 18.49
N HIS A 417 -5.98 -12.98 17.54
CA HIS A 417 -5.43 -14.16 16.85
C HIS A 417 -4.19 -13.84 16.03
N GLU A 418 -4.02 -12.62 15.50
CA GLU A 418 -2.79 -12.21 14.83
C GLU A 418 -1.60 -12.19 15.78
N VAL A 419 -1.79 -11.64 16.98
CA VAL A 419 -0.75 -11.60 18.01
C VAL A 419 -0.34 -13.04 18.35
N ASP A 420 -1.32 -13.91 18.59
CA ASP A 420 -1.08 -15.32 18.86
C ASP A 420 -0.40 -16.03 17.67
N PHE A 421 -0.84 -15.76 16.44
CA PHE A 421 -0.27 -16.30 15.21
C PHE A 421 1.16 -15.83 14.98
N VAL A 422 1.47 -14.55 15.14
CA VAL A 422 2.83 -13.99 15.03
C VAL A 422 3.72 -14.60 16.10
N HIS A 423 3.20 -14.80 17.32
CA HIS A 423 3.93 -15.50 18.38
C HIS A 423 4.20 -16.96 18.01
N MET A 424 3.22 -17.69 17.45
CA MET A 424 3.37 -19.08 17.01
C MET A 424 4.25 -19.24 15.76
N ALA A 425 4.21 -18.30 14.82
CA ALA A 425 4.92 -18.32 13.55
C ALA A 425 6.34 -17.73 13.64
N SER A 426 6.74 -17.20 14.79
CA SER A 426 8.03 -16.53 15.00
C SER A 426 9.22 -17.50 15.12
N GLU A 427 9.54 -18.20 14.02
CA GLU A 427 10.89 -18.71 13.75
C GLU A 427 11.76 -17.72 12.94
N ARG A 428 11.21 -16.62 12.39
CA ARG A 428 11.98 -15.47 11.87
C ARG A 428 11.16 -14.17 11.91
N PRO A 429 11.77 -13.00 12.20
CA PRO A 429 11.10 -11.71 12.06
C PRO A 429 11.01 -11.26 10.60
N PHE A 430 9.84 -10.73 10.22
CA PHE A 430 9.63 -10.02 8.96
C PHE A 430 10.44 -8.71 8.94
N LYS A 431 11.29 -8.51 7.93
CA LYS A 431 11.99 -7.23 7.70
C LYS A 431 11.02 -6.27 6.98
N GLY A 432 10.33 -5.42 7.73
CA GLY A 432 9.37 -4.44 7.16
C GLY A 432 8.70 -3.50 8.15
N GLN A 433 9.04 -3.57 9.44
CA GLN A 433 8.58 -2.59 10.42
C GLN A 433 9.29 -1.25 10.23
N LEU A 434 8.51 -0.21 9.92
CA LEU A 434 8.99 1.15 9.68
C LEU A 434 9.76 1.71 10.89
N LEU A 435 10.92 2.30 10.62
CA LEU A 435 11.51 3.36 11.44
C LEU A 435 11.17 4.70 10.78
N LEU A 436 10.57 5.62 11.53
CA LEU A 436 10.18 6.94 11.06
C LEU A 436 11.40 7.87 11.00
N ILE A 437 11.93 8.16 9.80
CA ILE A 437 12.87 9.27 9.60
C ILE A 437 12.50 10.00 8.30
N PRO A 438 12.16 11.29 8.34
CA PRO A 438 12.03 12.12 7.13
C PRO A 438 13.40 12.47 6.55
N ARG A 439 13.54 12.38 5.21
CA ARG A 439 14.70 12.97 4.52
C ARG A 439 14.60 14.50 4.57
N GLY A 440 15.61 15.14 5.18
CA GLY A 440 15.68 16.60 5.36
C GLY A 440 15.83 17.06 6.82
N ALA A 441 15.65 16.16 7.78
CA ALA A 441 15.88 16.44 9.20
C ALA A 441 17.35 16.83 9.47
N THR A 442 17.58 17.89 10.26
CA THR A 442 18.94 18.33 10.66
C THR A 442 19.63 17.21 11.43
N LYS A 443 20.96 17.29 11.57
CA LYS A 443 21.76 16.28 12.30
C LYS A 443 21.26 16.09 13.76
N GLU A 444 20.65 17.12 14.34
CA GLU A 444 20.01 17.10 15.66
C GLU A 444 18.59 16.50 15.61
N THR A 445 17.76 16.85 14.63
CA THR A 445 16.43 16.25 14.44
C THR A 445 16.53 14.74 14.14
N LYS A 446 17.54 14.30 13.39
CA LYS A 446 17.86 12.88 13.18
C LYS A 446 18.29 12.17 14.47
N LYS A 447 18.98 12.87 15.37
CA LYS A 447 19.46 12.31 16.65
C LYS A 447 18.34 12.22 17.70
N MET A 448 17.31 13.06 17.61
CA MET A 448 16.07 12.91 18.39
C MET A 448 15.18 11.79 17.82
N LEU A 449 14.86 11.80 16.52
CA LEU A 449 14.02 10.77 15.87
C LEU A 449 14.60 9.34 15.95
N SER A 450 15.93 9.20 15.92
CA SER A 450 16.61 7.89 16.09
C SER A 450 16.70 7.40 17.54
N LYS A 451 16.47 8.29 18.52
CA LYS A 451 16.24 7.90 19.92
C LYS A 451 14.76 7.58 20.18
N GLU A 452 13.83 8.15 19.41
CA GLU A 452 12.38 8.01 19.59
C GLU A 452 11.81 6.64 19.18
N PHE A 453 12.51 5.77 18.45
CA PHE A 453 11.89 4.50 18.02
C PHE A 453 12.84 3.32 17.87
N LYS A 454 12.66 2.31 18.72
CA LYS A 454 13.06 0.91 18.51
C LYS A 454 11.85 0.02 18.76
N LEU A 455 11.10 -0.31 17.71
CA LEU A 455 9.96 -1.23 17.76
C LEU A 455 10.34 -2.65 18.25
N GLN A 456 11.65 -2.93 18.35
CA GLN A 456 12.21 -4.16 18.88
C GLN A 456 12.10 -4.33 20.40
N ASN A 457 11.75 -3.29 21.16
CA ASN A 457 11.69 -3.38 22.62
C ASN A 457 10.35 -3.90 23.17
N LEU A 458 9.37 -4.17 22.29
CA LEU A 458 8.09 -4.80 22.65
C LEU A 458 8.07 -6.32 22.37
N ILE A 459 9.21 -6.92 21.98
CA ILE A 459 9.38 -8.37 21.87
C ILE A 459 10.70 -8.75 22.56
N ALA A 460 10.68 -8.79 23.89
CA ALA A 460 11.80 -9.26 24.69
C ALA A 460 11.71 -10.78 24.88
N GLY A 461 12.43 -11.53 24.04
CA GLY A 461 12.62 -12.99 24.17
C GLY A 461 13.95 -13.48 23.60
N ARG A 462 14.99 -12.63 23.59
CA ARG A 462 16.22 -12.85 22.78
C ARG A 462 17.32 -13.72 23.40
N ASN A 463 17.13 -14.28 24.59
CA ASN A 463 18.25 -14.87 25.35
C ASN A 463 18.14 -16.39 25.61
N GLU A 464 17.34 -17.14 24.86
CA GLU A 464 17.26 -18.59 25.04
C GLU A 464 18.36 -19.35 24.27
N GLU A 465 19.10 -20.19 25.00
CA GLU A 465 20.27 -20.97 24.54
C GLU A 465 19.96 -21.85 23.30
N LYS A 466 18.71 -22.34 23.18
CA LYS A 466 18.24 -23.21 22.09
C LYS A 466 18.23 -22.57 20.69
N PHE A 467 18.32 -21.23 20.61
CA PHE A 467 18.36 -20.50 19.33
C PHE A 467 19.79 -20.21 18.86
N LYS A 468 20.83 -20.52 19.66
CA LYS A 468 22.22 -20.32 19.25
C LYS A 468 22.62 -21.25 18.10
N GLU A 469 22.12 -22.49 18.06
CA GLU A 469 22.42 -23.47 17.00
C GLU A 469 21.80 -23.06 15.64
N VAL A 470 20.59 -22.50 15.64
CA VAL A 470 19.91 -22.00 14.43
C VAL A 470 20.56 -20.73 13.89
N ILE A 471 21.03 -19.85 14.78
CA ILE A 471 21.83 -18.68 14.41
C ILE A 471 23.16 -19.11 13.79
N GLU A 472 23.80 -20.15 14.33
CA GLU A 472 25.07 -20.68 13.80
C GLU A 472 24.86 -21.35 12.43
N TYR A 473 23.77 -22.11 12.24
CA TYR A 473 23.35 -22.66 10.94
C TYR A 473 23.16 -21.58 9.86
N HIS A 474 22.56 -20.43 10.22
CA HIS A 474 22.38 -19.30 9.31
C HIS A 474 23.67 -18.50 9.06
N LYS A 475 24.61 -18.50 9.99
CA LYS A 475 25.95 -17.95 9.75
C LYS A 475 26.74 -18.83 8.78
N THR A 476 26.64 -20.17 8.90
CA THR A 476 27.28 -21.10 7.96
C THR A 476 26.68 -21.01 6.55
N LEU A 477 25.36 -20.80 6.41
CA LEU A 477 24.70 -20.54 5.11
C LEU A 477 25.19 -19.24 4.45
N ARG A 478 25.46 -18.19 5.23
CA ARG A 478 26.02 -16.92 4.75
C ARG A 478 27.53 -16.97 4.45
N ALA A 479 28.23 -17.96 5.00
CA ALA A 479 29.64 -18.19 4.74
C ALA A 479 29.89 -18.99 3.44
N ASN A 480 28.85 -19.56 2.84
CA ASN A 480 28.93 -20.32 1.60
C ASN A 480 29.22 -19.38 0.40
N PRO A 481 30.35 -19.56 -0.33
CA PRO A 481 30.79 -18.66 -1.41
C PRO A 481 29.79 -18.51 -2.56
N VAL A 482 28.95 -19.51 -2.83
CA VAL A 482 27.89 -19.47 -3.86
C VAL A 482 26.82 -18.41 -3.53
N PHE A 483 26.59 -18.15 -2.24
CA PHE A 483 25.58 -17.20 -1.75
C PHE A 483 26.14 -15.80 -1.47
N ARG A 484 27.45 -15.59 -1.66
CA ARG A 484 28.15 -14.33 -1.34
C ARG A 484 28.08 -13.28 -2.44
N LYS A 485 27.70 -13.65 -3.67
CA LYS A 485 27.80 -12.76 -4.84
C LYS A 485 26.58 -11.87 -5.12
N LEU A 486 25.53 -11.88 -4.30
CA LEU A 486 24.33 -11.05 -4.52
C LEU A 486 23.84 -10.41 -3.20
N ASP A 487 24.61 -9.44 -2.70
CA ASP A 487 24.26 -8.68 -1.50
C ASP A 487 23.21 -7.58 -1.78
N TYR A 488 22.12 -7.68 -1.01
CA TYR A 488 21.39 -6.60 -0.34
C TYR A 488 21.31 -5.22 -1.01
N HIS A 489 20.28 -5.02 -1.84
CA HIS A 489 19.73 -3.69 -2.11
C HIS A 489 18.24 -3.62 -1.71
N SER A 490 18.00 -2.89 -0.62
CA SER A 490 16.75 -2.83 0.16
C SER A 490 15.63 -2.01 -0.49
N SER A 491 14.42 -2.46 -0.17
CA SER A 491 13.07 -2.00 -0.52
C SER A 491 12.73 -0.56 -0.12
N SER A 492 12.09 0.19 -1.04
CA SER A 492 11.41 1.47 -0.73
C SER A 492 9.94 1.45 -1.18
N TYR A 493 9.05 0.93 -0.33
CA TYR A 493 7.71 1.55 -0.19
C TYR A 493 7.86 2.60 0.91
N GLY A 494 8.18 3.81 0.48
CA GLY A 494 8.58 4.92 1.33
C GLY A 494 9.44 5.89 0.53
N SER A 495 8.77 6.78 -0.20
CA SER A 495 9.25 8.03 -0.80
C SER A 495 10.77 8.26 -0.90
N GLU A 496 11.34 8.19 -2.11
CA GLU A 496 12.59 8.91 -2.42
C GLU A 496 12.52 9.59 -3.79
N SER A 497 12.37 10.91 -3.75
CA SER A 497 12.77 11.83 -4.83
C SER A 497 14.09 12.51 -4.44
N SER A 498 15.12 12.40 -5.27
CA SER A 498 15.95 13.50 -5.79
C SER A 498 17.30 12.97 -6.32
N TYR A 499 17.63 13.38 -7.55
CA TYR A 499 18.84 13.11 -8.32
C TYR A 499 20.09 13.79 -7.75
N GLU A 500 21.26 13.19 -7.94
CA GLU A 500 22.46 13.81 -8.56
C GLU A 500 23.51 12.76 -8.97
N GLU A 501 24.34 13.13 -9.95
CA GLU A 501 25.20 12.34 -10.85
C GLU A 501 26.39 11.57 -10.22
N VAL A 502 26.91 10.54 -10.92
CA VAL A 502 28.29 10.46 -11.49
C VAL A 502 28.81 9.00 -11.69
N ARG A 503 29.16 8.70 -12.96
CA ARG A 503 30.17 7.78 -13.55
C ARG A 503 30.14 6.25 -13.35
N THR A 504 29.81 5.59 -14.47
CA THR A 504 30.48 4.47 -15.17
C THR A 504 31.71 3.81 -14.51
N TYR A 505 31.76 2.48 -14.48
CA TYR A 505 32.81 1.66 -15.11
C TYR A 505 32.31 0.24 -15.38
N SER A 506 32.76 -0.28 -16.51
CA SER A 506 32.65 -1.66 -17.01
C SER A 506 33.42 -2.64 -16.11
N ASP A 507 33.09 -3.93 -16.17
CA ASP A 507 33.97 -4.92 -16.80
C ASP A 507 33.38 -6.33 -16.72
N GLU A 508 33.67 -7.05 -17.80
CA GLU A 508 33.46 -8.46 -18.07
C GLU A 508 34.30 -9.31 -17.10
N GLU A 509 33.85 -10.52 -16.78
CA GLU A 509 34.73 -11.70 -16.77
C GLU A 509 33.95 -13.01 -16.55
N GLU A 510 34.33 -13.97 -17.39
CA GLU A 510 33.91 -15.37 -17.48
C GLU A 510 34.36 -16.20 -16.25
N TYR A 511 33.81 -17.42 -16.14
CA TYR A 511 34.52 -18.71 -15.97
C TYR A 511 33.75 -19.74 -15.10
N GLU A 512 33.40 -20.81 -15.83
CA GLU A 512 33.56 -22.25 -15.54
C GLU A 512 32.65 -23.04 -14.59
N GLU A 513 32.26 -24.18 -15.16
CA GLU A 513 31.41 -25.27 -14.68
C GLU A 513 32.10 -26.15 -13.64
N GLY A 514 31.31 -26.71 -12.71
CA GLY A 514 31.74 -27.76 -11.80
C GLY A 514 30.58 -28.72 -11.51
N GLU A 515 30.82 -30.01 -11.79
CA GLU A 515 29.88 -31.13 -11.82
C GLU A 515 29.25 -31.54 -10.48
N MET A 516 28.12 -32.24 -10.62
CA MET A 516 27.23 -32.82 -9.60
C MET A 516 27.86 -33.91 -8.72
N VAL A 517 27.29 -34.10 -7.51
CA VAL A 517 27.08 -35.45 -6.95
C VAL A 517 25.76 -35.51 -6.17
N SER A 518 24.91 -36.47 -6.55
CA SER A 518 23.67 -36.87 -5.90
C SER A 518 23.91 -37.93 -4.83
N GLU A 519 23.26 -37.84 -3.67
CA GLU A 519 23.01 -39.00 -2.81
C GLU A 519 21.57 -39.01 -2.31
N SER A 520 20.88 -40.09 -2.70
CA SER A 520 19.53 -40.47 -2.31
C SER A 520 19.55 -41.24 -0.99
N GLN A 521 18.67 -40.90 -0.04
CA GLN A 521 18.20 -41.88 0.95
C GLN A 521 16.68 -41.76 1.14
N ASN A 522 16.04 -42.91 1.01
CA ASN A 522 14.61 -43.18 1.15
C ASN A 522 14.20 -43.38 2.62
N VAL A 523 12.86 -43.40 2.82
CA VAL A 523 12.06 -44.10 3.86
C VAL A 523 11.55 -43.19 5.00
N PRO A 524 10.28 -43.29 5.46
CA PRO A 524 9.00 -43.51 4.77
C PRO A 524 7.85 -42.57 5.22
N CYS A 525 6.77 -42.58 4.44
CA CYS A 525 5.47 -41.98 4.69
C CYS A 525 4.72 -42.70 5.84
N ASP A 526 4.16 -41.94 6.79
CA ASP A 526 2.96 -42.34 7.56
C ASP A 526 2.22 -41.08 8.11
N THR A 527 1.12 -40.76 7.41
CA THR A 527 -0.17 -40.20 7.87
C THR A 527 -0.26 -39.23 9.06
N TRP A 528 -0.55 -37.95 8.78
CA TRP A 528 -0.97 -36.91 9.75
C TRP A 528 -2.48 -36.59 9.72
N ASN A 529 -3.31 -37.56 9.35
CA ASN A 529 -4.76 -37.47 9.57
C ASN A 529 -5.10 -38.19 10.88
N GLN A 530 -5.07 -37.48 12.02
CA GLN A 530 -5.86 -37.76 13.26
C GLN A 530 -5.28 -37.05 14.50
N THR A 531 -5.37 -35.72 14.59
CA THR A 531 -5.49 -34.98 15.88
C THR A 531 -5.69 -33.51 15.50
N LEU A 532 -6.86 -32.89 15.67
CA LEU A 532 -7.26 -32.30 16.94
C LEU A 532 -8.79 -32.06 16.90
N THR A 533 -9.55 -32.99 17.45
CA THR A 533 -10.87 -32.69 18.02
C THR A 533 -10.74 -32.71 19.54
N ALA A 534 -11.14 -31.58 20.14
CA ALA A 534 -11.52 -31.37 21.54
C ALA A 534 -10.49 -31.57 22.68
N THR A 535 -10.61 -30.63 23.63
CA THR A 535 -10.18 -30.63 25.05
C THR A 535 -8.77 -30.14 25.40
N GLY A 536 -8.71 -28.88 25.85
CA GLY A 536 -7.97 -28.44 27.03
C GLY A 536 -6.45 -28.60 27.04
N CYS A 537 -5.72 -27.63 26.48
CA CYS A 537 -4.36 -27.35 26.91
C CYS A 537 -4.32 -25.96 27.54
N ALA A 538 -4.59 -25.91 28.85
CA ALA A 538 -4.39 -24.73 29.68
C ALA A 538 -2.94 -24.73 30.17
N HIS A 539 -2.03 -24.18 29.37
CA HIS A 539 -0.77 -23.65 29.88
C HIS A 539 -0.59 -22.24 29.32
N LEU A 540 -1.17 -21.28 30.03
CA LEU A 540 -0.94 -19.85 29.86
C LEU A 540 0.52 -19.55 30.20
N SER A 541 1.17 -18.74 29.36
CA SER A 541 2.52 -18.21 29.58
C SER A 541 2.65 -17.54 30.96
N PRO A 542 3.75 -17.75 31.70
CA PRO A 542 4.02 -17.05 32.96
C PRO A 542 4.25 -15.54 32.78
N PHE A 543 4.27 -15.03 31.53
CA PHE A 543 4.41 -13.62 31.18
C PHE A 543 3.16 -13.02 30.53
N LEU A 544 2.06 -13.79 30.43
CA LEU A 544 0.74 -13.23 30.15
C LEU A 544 0.23 -12.55 31.42
N ASP A 545 0.32 -11.22 31.47
CA ASP A 545 -0.43 -10.43 32.43
C ASP A 545 -1.90 -10.39 32.00
N ASN A 546 -2.57 -11.54 32.19
CA ASN A 546 -3.98 -11.71 31.92
C ASN A 546 -4.83 -10.70 32.70
N ASN A 547 -4.35 -10.23 33.85
CA ASN A 547 -5.00 -9.16 34.59
C ASN A 547 -4.92 -7.85 33.82
N ARG A 548 -3.76 -7.45 33.29
CA ARG A 548 -3.63 -6.22 32.49
C ARG A 548 -4.39 -6.28 31.18
N ILE A 549 -4.43 -7.42 30.50
CA ILE A 549 -5.22 -7.62 29.27
C ILE A 549 -6.72 -7.56 29.59
N GLN A 550 -7.17 -8.22 30.66
CA GLN A 550 -8.56 -8.16 31.10
C GLN A 550 -8.94 -6.78 31.64
N VAL A 551 -8.02 -6.05 32.27
CA VAL A 551 -8.21 -4.67 32.74
C VAL A 551 -8.33 -3.73 31.54
N VAL A 552 -7.42 -3.77 30.57
CA VAL A 552 -7.51 -2.95 29.34
C VAL A 552 -8.75 -3.30 28.54
N SER A 553 -9.08 -4.59 28.39
CA SER A 553 -10.29 -5.05 27.71
C SER A 553 -11.55 -4.59 28.46
N ALA A 554 -11.58 -4.69 29.79
CA ALA A 554 -12.70 -4.23 30.61
C ALA A 554 -12.80 -2.70 30.70
N GLU A 555 -11.70 -1.96 30.67
CA GLU A 555 -11.64 -0.50 30.65
C GLU A 555 -12.13 0.04 29.32
N LEU A 556 -11.71 -0.57 28.20
CA LEU A 556 -12.24 -0.27 26.86
C LEU A 556 -13.72 -0.65 26.72
N SER A 557 -14.16 -1.73 27.38
CA SER A 557 -15.57 -2.15 27.43
C SER A 557 -16.45 -1.28 28.33
N LYS A 558 -15.87 -0.65 29.36
CA LYS A 558 -16.53 0.26 30.30
C LYS A 558 -16.36 1.74 29.92
N ASP A 559 -15.58 2.03 28.89
CA ASP A 559 -15.40 3.36 28.34
C ASP A 559 -16.76 3.91 27.86
N LYS A 560 -17.27 4.93 28.56
CA LYS A 560 -18.53 5.61 28.25
C LYS A 560 -18.50 6.34 26.89
N ARG A 561 -17.35 6.37 26.20
CA ARG A 561 -17.21 6.79 24.80
C ARG A 561 -17.78 5.78 23.79
N ASN A 562 -18.26 4.63 24.27
CA ASN A 562 -19.15 3.73 23.51
C ASN A 562 -18.53 3.27 22.18
N TRP A 563 -17.33 2.68 22.20
CA TRP A 563 -16.66 2.18 21.00
C TRP A 563 -17.39 1.00 20.33
N ASN A 564 -18.26 0.28 21.08
CA ASN A 564 -19.26 -0.64 20.51
C ASN A 564 -20.34 0.07 19.65
N GLN A 565 -20.45 1.40 19.77
CA GLN A 565 -21.23 2.29 18.91
C GLN A 565 -20.38 3.07 17.89
N PHE A 566 -19.05 2.92 17.88
CA PHE A 566 -18.24 3.26 16.70
C PHE A 566 -18.53 2.21 15.62
N LYS A 567 -19.76 2.23 15.12
CA LYS A 567 -20.23 1.39 14.04
C LYS A 567 -19.60 1.94 12.77
N LEU A 568 -18.46 1.36 12.37
CA LEU A 568 -18.08 1.33 10.96
C LEU A 568 -19.34 0.90 10.21
N LYS A 569 -19.77 1.64 9.17
CA LYS A 569 -20.99 1.27 8.45
C LYS A 569 -20.88 -0.16 7.88
N SER A 570 -19.67 -0.65 7.67
CA SER A 570 -19.34 -1.99 7.18
C SER A 570 -19.46 -3.14 8.19
N THR A 571 -19.56 -2.88 9.50
CA THR A 571 -19.72 -3.94 10.53
C THR A 571 -21.16 -4.12 10.99
N THR A 572 -22.10 -3.39 10.40
CA THR A 572 -23.53 -3.58 10.65
C THR A 572 -24.08 -4.55 9.60
N PRO A 573 -24.60 -5.74 9.97
CA PRO A 573 -25.36 -6.54 9.01
C PRO A 573 -26.51 -5.66 8.51
N GLN A 574 -26.58 -5.45 7.20
CA GLN A 574 -27.80 -4.92 6.59
C GLN A 574 -28.91 -5.91 6.94
N ILE A 575 -29.93 -5.41 7.66
CA ILE A 575 -31.16 -6.15 7.94
C ILE A 575 -31.90 -6.39 6.62
#